data_AF-A0A4Y8WZM9-F1
#
_entry.id   AF-A0A4Y8WZM9-F1
#
_cell.length_a   1.000
_cell.length_b   1.000
_cell.length_c   1.000
_cell.angle_alpha   90.00
_cell.angle_beta   90.00
_cell.angle_gamma   90.00
#
_symmetry.space_group_name_H-M   'P 1'
#
loop_
_entity.id
_entity.type
_entity.pdbx_description
1 polymer ?
#
loop_
_entity_poly.entity_id
_entity_poly.type
_entity_poly.pdbx_seq_one_letter_code
_entity_poly.pdbx_strand_id
1 'polypeptide(L)'
;MSAWGMHAFENDDAQDLVDQILDGTFRLEERRGTFRSEEDGYIDAASGAELIALGAVVRVAQDAASPAAPALHEIAGTDELDLEDFLAQFTDEDLQTLRELIGVTVHDPAASELYELWNEAGEREEWARVSQEEGLPG
;
A
#
# COMPACT_ATOMS: atom_id res chain seq x y z
N MET A 1 16.02 -9.84 -7.74
CA MET A 1 14.55 -9.85 -7.72
C MET A 1 14.20 -10.28 -6.33
N SER A 2 13.73 -9.36 -5.49
CA SER A 2 13.17 -9.70 -4.18
C SER A 2 12.05 -10.72 -4.41
N ALA A 3 11.84 -11.62 -3.46
CA ALA A 3 10.78 -12.62 -3.58
C ALA A 3 9.37 -11.99 -3.53
N TRP A 4 9.24 -10.74 -3.04
CA TRP A 4 7.97 -10.10 -2.70
C TRP A 4 7.93 -8.59 -3.01
N GLY A 5 8.74 -8.12 -3.96
CA GLY A 5 8.81 -6.70 -4.34
C GLY A 5 9.40 -5.78 -3.25
N MET A 6 9.96 -4.65 -3.67
CA MET A 6 10.48 -3.62 -2.75
C MET A 6 9.72 -2.30 -2.84
N HIS A 7 8.93 -2.13 -3.89
CA HIS A 7 8.21 -0.91 -4.22
C HIS A 7 6.69 -1.06 -4.04
N ALA A 8 5.99 0.05 -3.84
CA ALA A 8 4.58 0.06 -3.48
C ALA A 8 3.62 -0.66 -4.45
N PHE A 9 4.01 -0.85 -5.71
CA PHE A 9 3.16 -1.43 -6.76
C PHE A 9 3.78 -2.64 -7.48
N GLU A 10 4.86 -3.22 -6.94
CA GLU A 10 5.54 -4.35 -7.58
C GLU A 10 4.88 -5.71 -7.33
N ASN A 11 4.03 -5.81 -6.31
CA ASN A 11 3.35 -7.05 -5.92
C ASN A 11 2.08 -7.27 -6.74
N ASP A 12 1.78 -8.53 -7.09
CA ASP A 12 0.59 -8.88 -7.88
C ASP A 12 -0.71 -8.42 -7.18
N ASP A 13 -0.85 -8.66 -5.86
CA ASP A 13 -2.02 -8.20 -5.10
C ASP A 13 -2.11 -6.66 -5.04
N ALA A 14 -0.96 -5.97 -5.02
CA ALA A 14 -0.91 -4.52 -5.09
C ALA A 14 -1.37 -4.01 -6.46
N GLN A 15 -0.98 -4.68 -7.55
CA GLN A 15 -1.41 -4.33 -8.91
C GLN A 15 -2.90 -4.57 -9.09
N ASP A 16 -3.42 -5.71 -8.63
CA ASP A 16 -4.84 -6.03 -8.67
C ASP A 16 -5.69 -4.98 -7.93
N LEU A 17 -5.19 -4.46 -6.80
CA LEU A 17 -5.84 -3.37 -6.08
C LEU A 17 -5.78 -2.05 -6.85
N VAL A 18 -4.62 -1.69 -7.40
CA VAL A 18 -4.44 -0.47 -8.19
C VAL A 18 -5.35 -0.49 -9.42
N ASP A 19 -5.45 -1.61 -10.11
CA ASP A 19 -6.35 -1.79 -11.26
C ASP A 19 -7.80 -1.52 -10.87
N GLN A 20 -8.26 -2.04 -9.72
CA GLN A 20 -9.61 -1.75 -9.20
C GLN A 20 -9.82 -0.27 -8.88
N ILE A 21 -8.78 0.43 -8.41
CA ILE A 21 -8.86 1.86 -8.14
C ILE A 21 -8.98 2.63 -9.45
N LEU A 22 -8.12 2.31 -10.42
CA LEU A 22 -8.05 3.00 -11.71
C LEU A 22 -9.27 2.74 -12.60
N ASP A 23 -9.88 1.56 -12.54
CA ASP A 23 -11.10 1.23 -13.26
C ASP A 23 -12.40 1.67 -12.53
N GLY A 24 -12.26 2.22 -11.31
CA GLY A 24 -13.34 2.74 -10.50
C GLY A 24 -14.21 1.68 -9.83
N THR A 25 -13.78 0.41 -9.80
CA THR A 25 -14.49 -0.68 -9.12
C THR A 25 -14.15 -0.78 -7.63
N PHE A 26 -13.05 -0.19 -7.16
CA PHE A 26 -12.64 -0.18 -5.75
C PHE A 26 -13.70 0.43 -4.83
N ARG A 27 -14.03 -0.27 -3.74
CA ARG A 27 -14.96 0.17 -2.69
C ARG A 27 -14.31 0.06 -1.32
N LEU A 28 -14.02 1.20 -0.67
CA LEU A 28 -13.39 1.21 0.66
C LEU A 28 -14.21 0.46 1.71
N GLU A 29 -15.53 0.57 1.65
CA GLU A 29 -16.45 -0.09 2.58
C GLU A 29 -16.34 -1.62 2.58
N GLU A 30 -16.03 -2.23 1.44
CA GLU A 30 -15.83 -3.68 1.31
C GLU A 30 -14.46 -4.12 1.84
N ARG A 31 -13.52 -3.18 1.96
CA ARG A 31 -12.14 -3.39 2.40
C ARG A 31 -11.93 -3.07 3.88
N ARG A 32 -12.86 -2.36 4.51
CA ARG A 32 -12.80 -2.04 5.93
C ARG A 32 -12.78 -3.33 6.77
N GLY A 33 -11.68 -3.50 7.51
CA GLY A 33 -11.50 -4.64 8.41
C GLY A 33 -11.02 -5.92 7.75
N THR A 34 -10.79 -5.95 6.43
CA THR A 34 -10.30 -7.15 5.72
C THR A 34 -8.79 -7.29 5.73
N PHE A 35 -8.06 -6.20 5.95
CA PHE A 35 -6.59 -6.17 5.90
C PHE A 35 -5.89 -6.89 7.06
N ARG A 36 -6.64 -7.41 8.03
CA ARG A 36 -6.12 -8.18 9.15
C ARG A 36 -7.00 -9.39 9.39
N SER A 37 -6.37 -10.48 9.81
CA SER A 37 -7.06 -11.65 10.32
C SER A 37 -7.99 -11.28 11.49
N GLU A 38 -9.23 -11.76 11.47
CA GLU A 38 -10.18 -11.55 12.56
C GLU A 38 -9.80 -12.34 13.83
N GLU A 39 -9.00 -13.40 13.69
CA GLU A 39 -8.66 -14.30 14.80
C GLU A 39 -7.55 -13.72 15.69
N ASP A 40 -6.48 -13.23 15.07
CA ASP A 40 -5.24 -12.82 15.76
C ASP A 40 -4.75 -11.42 15.35
N GLY A 41 -5.40 -10.77 14.39
CA GLY A 41 -5.00 -9.45 13.90
C GLY A 41 -3.77 -9.46 12.99
N TYR A 42 -3.30 -10.64 12.57
CA TYR A 42 -2.13 -10.79 11.69
C TYR A 42 -2.42 -10.26 10.28
N ILE A 43 -1.41 -9.65 9.65
CA ILE A 43 -1.46 -9.12 8.28
C ILE A 43 -0.63 -10.05 7.40
N ASP A 44 -1.29 -10.80 6.53
CA ASP A 44 -0.62 -11.65 5.54
C ASP A 44 0.08 -10.83 4.44
N ALA A 45 0.88 -11.51 3.61
CA ALA A 45 1.70 -10.85 2.62
C ALA A 45 0.87 -10.04 1.60
N ALA A 46 -0.25 -10.61 1.16
CA ALA A 46 -1.18 -10.00 0.22
C ALA A 46 -1.81 -8.73 0.80
N SER A 47 -2.40 -8.82 2.00
CA SER A 47 -3.02 -7.67 2.68
C SER A 47 -2.00 -6.57 2.97
N GLY A 48 -0.76 -6.95 3.33
CA GLY A 48 0.33 -6.01 3.52
C GLY A 48 0.71 -5.25 2.24
N ALA A 49 0.77 -5.96 1.11
CA ALA A 49 1.08 -5.36 -0.19
C ALA A 49 -0.03 -4.38 -0.62
N GLU A 50 -1.29 -4.80 -0.45
CA GLU A 50 -2.46 -3.97 -0.71
C GLU A 50 -2.50 -2.71 0.17
N LEU A 51 -2.17 -2.83 1.46
CA LEU A 51 -2.09 -1.67 2.38
C LEU A 51 -1.04 -0.64 1.92
N ILE A 52 0.13 -1.11 1.53
CA ILE A 52 1.22 -0.25 1.04
C ILE A 52 0.80 0.45 -0.24
N ALA A 53 0.25 -0.29 -1.21
CA ALA A 53 -0.25 0.25 -2.46
C ALA A 53 -1.35 1.29 -2.22
N LEU A 54 -2.34 0.97 -1.38
CA LEU A 54 -3.44 1.87 -1.04
C LEU A 54 -2.91 3.17 -0.42
N GLY A 55 -1.95 3.08 0.51
CA GLY A 55 -1.30 4.23 1.11
C GLY A 55 -0.57 5.10 0.10
N ALA A 56 0.11 4.50 -0.87
CA ALA A 56 0.79 5.22 -1.95
C ALA A 56 -0.22 5.93 -2.88
N VAL A 57 -1.29 5.26 -3.30
CA VAL A 57 -2.34 5.87 -4.15
C VAL A 57 -3.03 7.03 -3.42
N VAL A 58 -3.39 6.85 -2.14
CA VAL A 58 -3.96 7.94 -1.31
C VAL A 58 -3.03 9.15 -1.26
N ARG A 59 -1.71 8.93 -1.12
CA ARG A 59 -0.73 10.03 -1.14
C ARG A 59 -0.67 10.73 -2.47
N VAL A 60 -0.69 10.00 -3.59
CA VAL A 60 -0.74 10.58 -4.93
C VAL A 60 -2.03 11.38 -5.13
N ALA A 61 -3.17 10.87 -4.67
CA ALA A 61 -4.46 11.56 -4.74
C ALA A 61 -4.47 12.86 -3.90
N GLN A 62 -3.75 12.87 -2.77
CA GLN A 62 -3.62 14.06 -1.90
C GLN A 62 -2.58 15.06 -2.40
N ASP A 63 -1.51 14.57 -3.05
CA ASP A 63 -0.40 15.36 -3.57
C ASP A 63 0.15 14.73 -4.87
N ALA A 64 -0.16 15.37 -6.01
CA ALA A 64 0.32 14.94 -7.31
C ALA A 64 1.85 14.98 -7.46
N ALA A 65 2.56 15.67 -6.56
CA ALA A 65 4.03 15.67 -6.50
C ALA A 65 4.60 14.52 -5.65
N SER A 66 3.76 13.61 -5.15
CA SER A 66 4.16 12.42 -4.40
C SER A 66 5.22 11.62 -5.19
N PRO A 67 6.29 11.12 -4.52
CA PRO A 67 7.31 10.32 -5.18
C PRO A 67 6.78 9.03 -5.83
N ALA A 68 5.63 8.53 -5.38
CA ALA A 68 4.97 7.36 -5.96
C ALA A 68 4.17 7.67 -7.24
N ALA A 69 3.94 8.95 -7.56
CA ALA A 69 3.13 9.35 -8.72
C ALA A 69 3.67 8.83 -10.07
N PRO A 70 4.99 8.91 -10.37
CA PRO A 70 5.51 8.40 -11.64
C PRO A 70 5.22 6.91 -11.87
N ALA A 71 5.34 6.08 -10.83
CA ALA A 71 5.05 4.65 -10.93
C ALA A 71 3.55 4.39 -11.17
N LEU A 72 2.68 5.15 -10.50
CA LEU A 72 1.23 5.03 -10.71
C LEU A 72 0.81 5.48 -12.12
N HIS A 73 1.42 6.55 -12.66
CA HIS A 73 1.19 6.99 -14.04
C HIS A 73 1.62 5.94 -15.07
N GLU A 74 2.75 5.26 -14.83
CA GLU A 74 3.22 4.16 -15.67
C GLU A 74 2.20 3.01 -15.72
N ILE A 75 1.68 2.60 -14.56
CA ILE A 75 0.66 1.55 -14.45
C ILE A 75 -0.63 1.96 -15.17
N ALA A 76 -1.10 3.19 -14.94
CA ALA A 76 -2.32 3.71 -15.56
C ALA A 76 -2.18 3.95 -17.07
N GLY A 77 -0.94 4.03 -17.59
CA GLY A 77 -0.67 4.37 -18.98
C GLY A 77 -1.08 5.80 -19.36
N THR A 78 -1.20 6.70 -18.37
CA THR A 78 -1.63 8.10 -18.55
C THR A 78 -1.00 9.02 -17.51
N ASP A 79 -0.64 10.23 -17.93
CA ASP A 79 -0.14 11.31 -17.07
C ASP A 79 -1.28 12.05 -16.33
N GLU A 80 -2.54 11.82 -16.72
CA GLU A 80 -3.72 12.40 -16.08
C GLU A 80 -4.45 11.31 -15.28
N LEU A 81 -4.35 11.41 -13.95
CA LEU A 81 -5.05 10.55 -13.00
C LEU A 81 -6.20 11.32 -12.34
N ASP A 82 -7.42 10.82 -12.48
CA ASP A 82 -8.58 11.30 -11.74
C ASP A 82 -8.85 10.36 -10.57
N LEU A 83 -8.45 10.78 -9.37
CA LEU A 83 -8.59 10.03 -8.12
C LEU A 83 -9.54 10.73 -7.14
N GLU A 84 -10.33 11.71 -7.58
CA GLU A 84 -11.21 12.50 -6.70
C GLU A 84 -12.28 11.60 -6.06
N ASP A 85 -12.99 10.82 -6.86
CA ASP A 85 -14.02 9.89 -6.38
C ASP A 85 -13.45 8.79 -5.49
N PHE A 86 -12.22 8.32 -5.77
CA PHE A 86 -11.50 7.39 -4.92
C PHE A 86 -11.20 8.00 -3.54
N LEU A 87 -10.61 9.18 -3.51
CA LEU A 87 -10.21 9.85 -2.28
C LEU A 87 -11.43 10.25 -1.43
N ALA A 88 -12.55 10.62 -2.08
CA ALA A 88 -13.79 10.99 -1.41
C ALA A 88 -14.42 9.85 -0.58
N GLN A 89 -14.01 8.58 -0.79
CA GLN A 89 -14.45 7.46 0.03
C GLN A 89 -13.86 7.48 1.44
N PHE A 90 -12.71 8.15 1.64
CA PHE A 90 -11.96 8.13 2.90
C PHE A 90 -12.37 9.25 3.85
N THR A 91 -12.59 8.89 5.11
CA THR A 91 -12.62 9.84 6.22
C THR A 91 -11.22 10.05 6.80
N ASP A 92 -11.04 11.09 7.63
CA ASP A 92 -9.80 11.29 8.37
C ASP A 92 -9.44 10.09 9.26
N GLU A 93 -10.44 9.40 9.82
CA GLU A 93 -10.27 8.18 10.62
C GLU A 93 -9.80 7.00 9.76
N ASP A 94 -10.33 6.85 8.54
CA ASP A 94 -9.86 5.82 7.60
C ASP A 94 -8.39 6.08 7.22
N LEU A 95 -8.03 7.34 6.95
CA LEU A 95 -6.66 7.73 6.62
C LEU A 95 -5.69 7.50 7.78
N GLN A 96 -6.14 7.74 9.02
CA GLN A 96 -5.36 7.45 10.20
C GLN A 96 -5.16 5.94 10.37
N THR A 97 -6.23 5.17 10.26
CA THR A 97 -6.21 3.70 10.36
C THR A 97 -5.30 3.08 9.30
N LEU A 98 -5.37 3.56 8.05
CA LEU A 98 -4.50 3.11 6.96
C LEU A 98 -3.02 3.34 7.30
N ARG A 99 -2.66 4.53 7.82
CA ARG A 99 -1.28 4.82 8.23
C ARG A 99 -0.81 3.92 9.37
N GLU A 100 -1.68 3.62 10.33
CA GLU A 100 -1.38 2.71 11.44
C GLU A 100 -1.14 1.29 10.93
N LEU A 101 -2.02 0.77 10.07
CA LEU A 101 -1.90 -0.57 9.49
C LEU A 101 -0.64 -0.70 8.64
N ILE A 102 -0.31 0.28 7.79
CA ILE A 102 0.95 0.29 7.06
C ILE A 102 2.11 0.28 8.06
N GLY A 103 2.07 1.09 9.12
CA GLY A 103 3.09 1.08 10.17
C GLY A 103 3.28 -0.31 10.81
N VAL A 104 2.20 -1.06 11.04
CA VAL A 104 2.25 -2.45 11.53
C VAL A 104 2.88 -3.38 10.50
N THR A 105 2.40 -3.35 9.24
CA THR A 105 2.97 -4.15 8.13
C THR A 105 4.48 -3.97 8.01
N VAL A 106 4.91 -2.75 8.25
CA VAL A 106 6.27 -2.32 8.01
C VAL A 106 7.21 -2.58 9.18
N HIS A 107 6.73 -2.47 10.41
CA HIS A 107 7.60 -2.44 11.61
C HIS A 107 7.37 -3.58 12.59
N ASP A 108 6.25 -4.29 12.51
CA ASP A 108 5.89 -5.29 13.52
C ASP A 108 6.17 -6.73 13.02
N PRO A 109 7.28 -7.37 13.47
CA PRO A 109 7.58 -8.76 13.11
C PRO A 109 6.59 -9.78 13.66
N ALA A 110 5.76 -9.44 14.64
CA ALA A 110 4.78 -10.36 15.22
C ALA A 110 3.43 -10.29 14.52
N ALA A 111 3.22 -9.30 13.65
CA ALA A 111 1.92 -8.99 13.06
C ALA A 111 1.95 -8.89 11.53
N SER A 112 3.10 -9.09 10.88
CA SER A 112 3.20 -8.95 9.42
C SER A 112 4.08 -9.99 8.75
N GLU A 113 3.49 -10.71 7.79
CA GLU A 113 4.22 -11.67 6.96
C GLU A 113 5.20 -10.98 6.02
N LEU A 114 4.84 -9.82 5.42
CA LEU A 114 5.78 -9.05 4.60
C LEU A 114 7.03 -8.64 5.37
N TYR A 115 6.87 -8.22 6.64
CA TYR A 115 8.01 -7.95 7.50
C TYR A 115 8.92 -9.18 7.60
N GLU A 116 8.35 -10.33 7.95
CA GLU A 116 9.08 -11.58 8.11
C GLU A 116 9.83 -11.95 6.83
N LEU A 117 9.17 -11.87 5.69
CA LEU A 117 9.74 -12.18 4.37
C LEU A 117 10.92 -11.27 4.02
N TRP A 118 10.80 -9.95 4.19
CA TRP A 118 11.93 -9.05 3.97
C TRP A 118 13.07 -9.30 4.96
N ASN A 119 12.75 -9.67 6.20
CA ASN A 119 13.74 -9.98 7.22
C ASN A 119 14.50 -11.28 6.92
N GLU A 120 13.79 -12.33 6.50
CA GLU A 120 14.38 -13.60 6.09
C GLU A 120 15.24 -13.46 4.84
N ALA A 121 14.84 -12.60 3.89
CA ALA A 121 15.62 -12.28 2.69
C ALA A 121 16.84 -11.40 2.98
N GLY A 122 16.92 -10.77 4.17
CA GLY A 122 17.95 -9.79 4.50
C GLY A 122 17.79 -8.43 3.80
N GLU A 123 16.57 -8.12 3.34
CA GLU A 123 16.23 -6.94 2.51
C GLU A 123 15.59 -5.80 3.35
N ARG A 124 15.50 -5.95 4.68
CA ARG A 124 14.86 -4.97 5.58
C ARG A 124 15.41 -3.56 5.47
N GLU A 125 16.73 -3.41 5.41
CA GLU A 125 17.36 -2.09 5.33
C GLU A 125 17.08 -1.42 3.99
N GLU A 126 17.07 -2.21 2.91
CA GLU A 126 16.78 -1.72 1.57
C GLU A 126 15.32 -1.31 1.45
N TRP A 127 14.41 -2.13 1.97
CA TRP A 127 12.99 -1.82 2.03
C TRP A 127 12.72 -0.53 2.83
N ALA A 128 13.35 -0.36 4.00
CA ALA A 128 13.17 0.83 4.84
C ALA A 128 13.63 2.10 4.11
N ARG A 129 14.70 1.99 3.32
CA ARG A 129 15.17 3.09 2.46
C ARG A 129 14.16 3.41 1.35
N VAL A 130 13.70 2.39 0.61
CA VAL A 130 12.73 2.59 -0.49
C VAL A 130 11.43 3.20 0.01
N SER A 131 10.93 2.75 1.15
CA SER A 131 9.68 3.28 1.72
C SER A 131 9.80 4.74 2.13
N GLN A 132 10.95 5.17 2.65
CA GLN A 132 11.20 6.59 2.90
C GLN A 132 11.26 7.42 1.61
N GLU A 133 11.85 6.87 0.54
CA GLU A 133 11.91 7.52 -0.78
C GLU A 133 10.52 7.66 -1.42
N GLU A 134 9.65 6.66 -1.25
CA GLU A 134 8.25 6.67 -1.70
C GLU A 134 7.33 7.47 -0.76
N GLY A 135 7.90 8.01 0.32
CA GLY A 135 7.20 8.81 1.31
C GLY A 135 6.28 7.99 2.22
N LEU A 136 6.25 6.67 2.13
CA LEU A 136 5.53 5.78 3.05
C LEU A 136 6.00 6.02 4.50
N PRO A 137 5.17 5.73 5.52
CA PRO A 137 5.61 5.83 6.91
C PRO A 137 6.84 4.93 7.10
N GLY A 138 7.99 5.56 7.36
CA GLY A 138 9.29 4.90 7.56
C GLY A 138 9.53 4.44 8.98
#